data_AF-A0AAE1RAT5-F1
#
_entry.id   AF-A0AAE1RAT5-F1
#
_cell.length_a   1.000
_cell.length_b   1.000
_cell.length_c   1.000
_cell.angle_alpha   90.00
_cell.angle_beta   90.00
_cell.angle_gamma   90.00
#
_symmetry.space_group_name_H-M   'P 1'
#
loop_
_entity.id
_entity.type
_entity.pdbx_description
1 polymer ?
#
loop_
_entity_poly.entity_id
_entity_poly.type
_entity_poly.pdbx_seq_one_letter_code
_entity_poly.pdbx_strand_id
1 'polypeptide(L)'
;MGSRPQNSSSSRMRRARRKSSNQKADQVISSTDDNNYSSISEKLEALKQLLPVNNGDLKADQLFKETADYIVLLRTQVFVLQKLLDFYDNGSGQSQDNNHSNAV
;
A
#
# COMPACT_ATOMS: atom_id res chain seq x y z
N MET A 1 0.33 40.61 77.33
CA MET A 1 0.25 39.25 77.91
C MET A 1 -0.73 38.46 77.03
N GLY A 2 -0.36 37.68 76.01
CA GLY A 2 0.87 36.91 75.80
C GLY A 2 0.59 35.41 75.97
N SER A 3 0.03 34.80 74.90
CA SER A 3 0.23 33.40 74.44
C SER A 3 -0.31 32.21 75.27
N ARG A 4 -1.14 31.35 74.64
CA ARG A 4 -0.68 30.07 74.02
C ARG A 4 -1.82 29.22 73.40
N PRO A 5 -1.49 28.35 72.42
CA PRO A 5 -2.43 27.56 71.60
C PRO A 5 -2.49 26.07 72.01
N GLN A 6 -3.48 25.33 71.50
CA GLN A 6 -3.31 23.90 71.17
C GLN A 6 -4.06 23.51 69.90
N ASN A 7 -3.34 22.67 69.15
CA ASN A 7 -3.58 22.14 67.82
C ASN A 7 -4.35 20.83 67.91
N SER A 8 -5.34 20.61 67.03
CA SER A 8 -5.57 19.31 66.37
C SER A 8 -6.86 19.35 65.54
N SER A 9 -6.72 19.19 64.23
CA SER A 9 -7.43 18.15 63.46
C SER A 9 -7.24 18.36 61.96
N SER A 10 -6.86 17.25 61.34
CA SER A 10 -6.54 16.99 59.96
C SER A 10 -7.75 17.09 59.02
N SER A 11 -7.44 17.11 57.71
CA SER A 11 -8.30 16.72 56.59
C SER A 11 -9.43 17.67 56.18
N ARG A 12 -9.11 18.66 55.32
CA ARG A 12 -10.11 19.24 54.41
C ARG A 12 -10.19 18.40 53.14
N MET A 13 -11.00 17.33 53.19
CA MET A 13 -11.53 16.68 52.00
C MET A 13 -12.31 17.72 51.18
N ARG A 14 -11.75 18.18 50.05
CA ARG A 14 -12.52 18.92 49.04
C ARG A 14 -13.25 17.93 48.14
N ARG A 15 -14.36 17.38 48.65
CA ARG A 15 -15.34 16.63 47.84
C ARG A 15 -16.39 17.60 47.33
N ALA A 16 -16.11 18.27 46.20
CA ALA A 16 -17.12 19.06 45.51
C ALA A 16 -18.01 18.12 44.67
N ARG A 17 -19.31 18.23 44.91
CA ARG A 17 -20.36 17.37 44.37
C ARG A 17 -20.60 17.62 42.88
N ARG A 18 -20.94 16.53 42.21
CA ARG A 18 -21.44 16.41 40.83
C ARG A 18 -22.49 17.47 40.50
N LYS A 19 -22.38 18.10 39.33
CA LYS A 19 -23.51 18.77 38.67
C LYS A 19 -23.64 18.20 37.26
N SER A 20 -24.73 17.47 37.07
CA SER A 20 -25.21 16.94 35.80
C SER A 20 -25.50 18.08 34.83
N SER A 21 -25.00 17.98 33.61
CA SER A 21 -25.59 18.64 32.46
C SER A 21 -25.58 17.64 31.31
N ASN A 22 -26.78 17.14 31.00
CA ASN A 22 -27.08 16.49 29.74
C ASN A 22 -26.79 17.47 28.61
N GLN A 23 -25.76 17.21 27.82
CA GLN A 23 -25.74 17.61 26.42
C GLN A 23 -25.47 16.37 25.59
N LYS A 24 -26.56 15.72 25.20
CA LYS A 24 -26.61 14.91 23.99
C LYS A 24 -26.39 15.87 22.82
N ALA A 25 -25.15 16.07 22.44
CA ALA A 25 -24.86 16.45 21.07
C ALA A 25 -24.79 15.13 20.31
N ASP A 26 -25.90 14.75 19.70
CA ASP A 26 -25.90 13.86 18.54
C ASP A 26 -24.94 14.49 17.54
N GLN A 27 -23.70 14.01 17.52
CA GLN A 27 -22.79 14.35 16.46
C GLN A 27 -23.24 13.52 15.27
N VAL A 28 -24.16 14.16 14.54
CA VAL A 28 -24.62 13.80 13.21
C VAL A 28 -23.45 13.20 12.45
N ILE A 29 -23.61 11.94 12.06
CA ILE A 29 -22.78 11.27 11.06
C ILE A 29 -22.85 12.14 9.81
N SER A 30 -21.88 13.04 9.65
CA SER A 30 -21.73 13.77 8.41
C SER A 30 -21.07 12.82 7.43
N SER A 31 -21.87 12.32 6.51
CA SER A 31 -21.49 11.58 5.32
C SER A 31 -20.23 12.17 4.68
N THR A 32 -19.08 11.52 4.87
CA THR A 32 -17.87 11.80 4.08
C THR A 32 -17.75 10.74 3.00
N ASP A 33 -18.61 10.89 1.99
CA ASP A 33 -18.49 10.20 0.70
C ASP A 33 -17.28 10.71 -0.12
N ASP A 34 -16.52 11.68 0.44
CA ASP A 34 -15.32 12.28 -0.14
C ASP A 34 -14.07 11.38 -0.09
N ASN A 35 -14.12 10.22 0.57
CA ASN A 35 -12.97 9.29 0.62
C ASN A 35 -12.75 8.52 -0.70
N ASN A 36 -13.79 8.37 -1.53
CA ASN A 36 -13.70 7.50 -2.71
C ASN A 36 -12.87 8.14 -3.83
N TYR A 37 -13.05 9.44 -4.09
CA TYR A 37 -12.34 10.16 -5.14
C TYR A 37 -10.83 10.32 -4.85
N SER A 38 -10.46 10.48 -3.57
CA SER A 38 -9.05 10.49 -3.15
C SER A 38 -8.36 9.17 -3.50
N SER A 39 -9.04 8.03 -3.23
CA SER A 39 -8.48 6.71 -3.55
C SER A 39 -8.36 6.45 -5.06
N ILE A 40 -9.25 7.02 -5.88
CA ILE A 40 -9.23 6.86 -7.33
C ILE A 40 -8.13 7.72 -7.94
N SER A 41 -7.96 8.97 -7.51
CA SER A 41 -6.89 9.83 -8.02
C SER A 41 -5.51 9.26 -7.67
N GLU A 42 -5.34 8.73 -6.44
CA GLU A 42 -4.11 8.06 -6.02
C GLU A 42 -3.80 6.84 -6.91
N LYS A 43 -4.81 6.01 -7.20
CA LYS A 43 -4.64 4.86 -8.10
C LYS A 43 -4.28 5.28 -9.53
N LEU A 44 -4.88 6.36 -10.04
CA LEU A 44 -4.56 6.87 -11.38
C LEU A 44 -3.15 7.45 -11.43
N GLU A 45 -2.72 8.14 -10.37
CA GLU A 45 -1.37 8.68 -10.26
C GLU A 45 -0.33 7.56 -10.15
N ALA A 46 -0.58 6.56 -9.32
CA ALA A 46 0.25 5.37 -9.23
C ALA A 46 0.33 4.63 -10.58
N LEU A 47 -0.78 4.54 -11.32
CA LEU A 47 -0.80 3.94 -12.65
C LEU A 47 0.07 4.72 -13.65
N LYS A 48 0.01 6.06 -13.64
CA LYS A 48 0.88 6.91 -14.47
C LYS A 48 2.35 6.64 -14.21
N GLN A 49 2.76 6.49 -12.93
CA GLN A 49 4.15 6.27 -12.53
C GLN A 49 4.73 4.93 -13.03
N LEU A 50 3.89 3.95 -13.40
CA LEU A 50 4.33 2.66 -13.93
C LEU A 50 4.61 2.67 -15.43
N LEU A 51 4.18 3.71 -16.14
CA LEU A 51 4.38 3.81 -17.58
C LEU A 51 5.78 4.36 -17.89
N PRO A 52 6.41 3.91 -18.98
CA PRO A 52 7.76 4.33 -19.35
C PRO A 52 7.83 5.79 -19.83
N VAL A 53 6.68 6.39 -20.13
CA VAL A 53 6.59 7.79 -20.58
C VAL A 53 5.76 8.59 -19.58
N ASN A 54 6.44 9.37 -18.74
CA ASN A 54 5.80 10.32 -17.82
C ASN A 54 5.30 11.55 -18.59
N ASN A 55 4.27 11.36 -19.41
CA ASN A 55 3.63 12.41 -20.22
C ASN A 55 2.67 13.27 -19.40
N GLY A 56 3.14 13.97 -18.36
CA GLY A 56 2.34 14.98 -17.63
C GLY A 56 0.88 14.58 -17.30
N ASP A 57 -0.05 15.54 -17.42
CA ASP A 57 -1.48 15.31 -17.18
C ASP A 57 -2.18 14.58 -18.35
N LEU A 58 -2.01 13.26 -18.37
CA LEU A 58 -2.80 12.38 -19.22
C LEU A 58 -4.24 12.29 -18.71
N LYS A 59 -5.20 12.45 -19.63
CA LYS A 59 -6.61 12.09 -19.39
C LYS A 59 -6.74 10.58 -19.21
N ALA A 60 -7.76 10.16 -18.45
CA ALA A 60 -7.99 8.76 -18.12
C ALA A 60 -8.03 7.83 -19.35
N ASP A 61 -8.76 8.21 -20.41
CA ASP A 61 -8.88 7.39 -21.63
C ASP A 61 -7.53 7.12 -22.30
N GLN A 62 -6.67 8.14 -22.34
CA GLN A 62 -5.33 8.00 -22.91
C GLN A 62 -4.41 7.20 -21.99
N LEU A 63 -4.50 7.42 -20.68
CA LEU A 63 -3.77 6.63 -19.69
C LEU A 63 -4.08 5.13 -19.83
N PHE A 64 -5.35 4.77 -20.00
CA PHE A 64 -5.75 3.37 -20.19
C PHE A 64 -5.28 2.80 -21.52
N LYS A 65 -5.29 3.59 -22.60
CA LYS A 65 -4.75 3.17 -23.89
C LYS A 65 -3.25 2.86 -23.81
N GLU A 66 -2.46 3.81 -23.30
CA GLU A 66 -1.01 3.64 -23.13
C GLU A 66 -0.70 2.45 -22.20
N THR A 67 -1.51 2.26 -21.15
CA THR A 67 -1.40 1.11 -20.25
C THR A 67 -1.65 -0.20 -20.99
N ALA A 68 -2.69 -0.28 -21.82
CA ALA A 68 -3.00 -1.48 -22.59
C ALA A 68 -1.86 -1.82 -23.57
N ASP A 69 -1.36 -0.81 -24.29
CA ASP A 69 -0.25 -0.95 -25.22
C ASP A 69 1.02 -1.42 -24.48
N TYR A 70 1.31 -0.85 -23.31
CA TYR A 70 2.46 -1.23 -22.51
C TYR A 70 2.35 -2.66 -21.93
N ILE A 71 1.16 -3.10 -21.51
CA ILE A 71 0.94 -4.49 -21.08
C ILE A 71 1.24 -5.46 -22.22
N VAL A 72 0.79 -5.17 -23.44
CA VAL A 72 1.05 -6.01 -24.61
C VAL A 72 2.55 -6.07 -24.92
N LEU A 73 3.24 -4.92 -24.85
CA LEU A 73 4.69 -4.84 -25.03
C LEU A 73 5.42 -5.74 -24.01
N LEU A 74 5.13 -5.59 -22.72
CA LEU A 74 5.76 -6.38 -21.66
C LEU A 74 5.51 -7.88 -21.84
N ARG A 75 4.27 -8.29 -22.15
CA ARG A 75 3.95 -9.69 -22.43
C ARG A 75 4.75 -10.24 -23.60
N THR A 76 4.92 -9.45 -24.65
CA THR A 76 5.71 -9.82 -25.82
C THR A 76 7.18 -9.98 -25.46
N GLN A 77 7.75 -9.06 -24.68
CA GLN A 77 9.13 -9.13 -24.20
C GLN A 77 9.38 -10.40 -23.37
N VAL A 78 8.49 -10.70 -22.42
CA VAL A 78 8.57 -11.93 -21.62
C VAL A 78 8.49 -13.18 -22.51
N PHE A 79 7.57 -13.19 -23.48
CA PHE A 79 7.43 -14.31 -24.41
C PHE A 79 8.69 -14.56 -25.24
N VAL A 80 9.30 -13.50 -25.78
CA VAL A 80 10.55 -13.62 -26.54
C VAL A 80 11.67 -14.17 -25.66
N LEU A 81 11.83 -13.67 -24.43
CA LEU A 81 12.83 -14.16 -23.49
C LEU A 81 12.63 -15.63 -23.13
N GLN A 82 11.38 -16.06 -22.91
CA GLN A 82 11.05 -17.46 -22.67
C GLN A 82 11.43 -18.33 -23.87
N LYS A 83 11.12 -17.91 -25.10
CA LYS A 83 11.50 -18.65 -26.31
C LYS A 83 13.01 -18.77 -26.45
N LEU A 84 13.76 -17.69 -26.18
CA LEU A 84 15.22 -17.74 -26.18
C LEU A 84 15.73 -18.76 -25.16
N LEU A 85 15.18 -18.78 -23.94
CA LEU A 85 15.55 -19.77 -22.93
C LEU A 85 15.25 -21.20 -23.41
N ASP A 86 14.07 -21.45 -23.99
CA ASP A 86 13.70 -22.76 -24.55
C ASP A 86 14.72 -23.20 -25.62
N PHE A 87 15.20 -22.29 -26.48
CA PHE A 87 16.21 -22.61 -27.48
C PHE A 87 17.56 -22.99 -26.85
N TYR A 88 17.99 -22.30 -25.79
CA TYR A 88 19.26 -22.58 -25.12
C TYR A 88 19.20 -23.88 -24.29
N ASP A 89 18.08 -24.15 -23.62
CA ASP A 89 17.88 -25.38 -22.84
C ASP A 89 17.91 -26.62 -23.74
N ASN A 90 17.19 -26.57 -24.87
CA ASN A 90 17.15 -27.64 -25.86
C ASN A 90 18.47 -27.81 -26.64
N GLY A 91 19.32 -26.79 -26.72
CA GLY A 91 20.62 -26.84 -27.37
C GLY A 91 21.75 -27.44 -26.52
N SER A 92 21.53 -27.59 -25.22
CA SER A 92 22.55 -28.07 -24.26
C SER A 92 22.52 -29.59 -24.01
N GLY A 93 21.60 -30.33 -24.65
CA GLY A 93 21.30 -31.75 -24.37
C GLY A 93 21.87 -32.79 -25.34
N GLN A 94 22.87 -32.48 -26.18
CA GLN A 94 23.52 -33.49 -27.05
C GLN A 94 25.04 -33.48 -26.90
N SER A 95 25.53 -33.89 -25.72
CA SER A 95 26.80 -34.61 -25.61
C SER A 95 26.46 -36.02 -25.16
N GLN A 96 26.09 -36.87 -26.13
CA GLN A 96 25.85 -38.28 -25.90
C GLN A 96 27.21 -38.97 -25.72
N ASP A 97 27.49 -39.43 -24.51
CA ASP A 97 28.61 -40.30 -24.16
C ASP A 97 28.65 -41.52 -25.09
N ASN A 98 29.56 -41.52 -26.06
CA ASN A 98 29.89 -42.68 -26.86
C ASN A 98 31.20 -43.28 -26.37
N ASN A 99 31.17 -43.96 -25.22
CA ASN A 99 32.22 -44.90 -24.83
C ASN A 99 31.62 -46.30 -24.67
N HIS A 100 31.38 -46.97 -25.80
CA HIS A 100 31.15 -48.41 -25.82
C HIS A 100 32.46 -49.13 -25.49
N SER A 101 32.47 -49.84 -24.37
CA SER A 101 33.52 -50.75 -23.95
C SER A 101 33.69 -51.88 -24.97
N ASN A 102 34.83 -51.95 -25.65
CA ASN A 102 35.23 -53.16 -26.36
C ASN A 102 35.89 -54.13 -25.37
N ALA A 103 35.17 -55.20 -25.08
CA ALA A 103 35.72 -56.44 -24.53
C ALA A 103 36.14 -57.34 -25.69
N VAL A 104 37.44 -57.68 -25.78
CA VAL A 104 38.00 -59.01 -26.12
C VAL A 104 39.42 -59.06 -25.55
#